data_AF-A0AA41S509-F1
#
_entry.id   AF-A0AA41S509-F1
#
_cell.length_a   1.000
_cell.length_b   1.000
_cell.length_c   1.000
_cell.angle_alpha   90.00
_cell.angle_beta   90.00
_cell.angle_gamma   90.00
#
_symmetry.space_group_name_H-M   'P 1'
#
loop_
_entity.id
_entity.type
_entity.pdbx_description
1 polymer ?
#
loop_
_entity_poly.entity_id
_entity_poly.type
_entity_poly.pdbx_seq_one_letter_code
_entity_poly.pdbx_strand_id
1 'polypeptide(L)'
;MPVGGAALDLTGVPLPEETLSVAKQSDAILLGAIGGYKWDANEKHLKPETGLLQLREGLGVFANLRPATVLPQLIDSSTLKREVAQGVDLMVVRELTGGIYFGKPRGFGKNENGDEIGFNTEVYATYEIDRIARVAFETARKRRGKLCSVDKANVLEASMLWRKRVTMMASEYPDVELTHMYVDNAAMQLIRDPKQFDTIVTNNIFGDILSDEASMLTGSIGMLPSASIGDSGPGLYEPIHGSAPDIAGQDKANPLATVLSVAMLLKYGLQEEAAAKRIENAVLETLDKGFRTGDLFSTGMVLVKIMLHSLVVRLDLLCAC
;
A
#
# COMPACT_ATOMS: atom_id res chain seq x y z
N MET A 1 -6.97 6.41 -18.84
CA MET A 1 -5.83 5.85 -19.60
C MET A 1 -5.74 4.34 -19.32
N PRO A 2 -5.44 3.50 -20.31
CA PRO A 2 -5.36 2.05 -20.12
C PRO A 2 -4.05 1.63 -19.42
N VAL A 3 -4.14 0.67 -18.50
CA VAL A 3 -3.01 0.01 -17.83
C VAL A 3 -3.37 -1.45 -17.52
N GLY A 4 -2.39 -2.32 -17.36
CA GLY A 4 -2.57 -3.73 -17.02
C GLY A 4 -3.25 -4.52 -18.15
N GLY A 5 -4.18 -5.40 -17.78
CA GLY A 5 -4.90 -6.25 -18.73
C GLY A 5 -5.67 -5.47 -19.79
N ALA A 6 -6.27 -4.34 -19.41
CA ALA A 6 -6.98 -3.47 -20.36
C ALA A 6 -6.04 -2.86 -21.41
N ALA A 7 -4.79 -2.53 -21.02
CA ALA A 7 -3.78 -2.07 -21.97
C ALA A 7 -3.25 -3.19 -22.85
N LEU A 8 -3.06 -4.39 -22.31
CA LEU A 8 -2.66 -5.56 -23.09
C LEU A 8 -3.66 -5.84 -24.21
N ASP A 9 -4.95 -5.83 -23.89
CA ASP A 9 -6.02 -6.06 -24.87
C ASP A 9 -6.08 -4.97 -25.95
N LEU A 10 -5.77 -3.73 -25.61
CA LEU A 10 -5.90 -2.58 -26.53
C LEU A 10 -4.63 -2.31 -27.35
N THR A 11 -3.45 -2.53 -26.77
CA THR A 11 -2.17 -2.05 -27.30
C THR A 11 -1.07 -3.12 -27.35
N GLY A 12 -1.30 -4.30 -26.77
CA GLY A 12 -0.32 -5.38 -26.71
C GLY A 12 0.73 -5.24 -25.59
N VAL A 13 0.74 -4.15 -24.82
CA VAL A 13 1.66 -3.93 -23.70
C VAL A 13 0.92 -3.55 -22.42
N PRO A 14 1.44 -3.91 -21.23
CA PRO A 14 0.75 -3.66 -19.96
C PRO A 14 0.82 -2.19 -19.50
N LEU A 15 1.75 -1.39 -20.05
CA LEU A 15 1.82 0.05 -19.85
C LEU A 15 2.21 0.74 -21.18
N PRO A 16 1.26 1.37 -21.87
CA PRO A 16 1.56 2.17 -23.06
C PRO A 16 2.33 3.44 -22.69
N GLU A 17 3.22 3.89 -23.57
CA GLU A 17 4.00 5.12 -23.37
C GLU A 17 3.10 6.35 -23.19
N GLU A 18 1.99 6.43 -23.93
CA GLU A 18 1.01 7.50 -23.80
C GLU A 18 0.41 7.56 -22.38
N THR A 19 0.09 6.40 -21.77
CA THR A 19 -0.41 6.34 -20.39
C THR A 19 0.62 6.91 -19.42
N LEU A 20 1.90 6.54 -19.56
CA LEU A 20 2.96 7.06 -18.69
C LEU A 20 3.19 8.56 -18.91
N SER A 21 3.11 9.04 -20.15
CA SER A 21 3.26 10.46 -20.48
C SER A 21 2.16 11.30 -19.83
N VAL A 22 0.89 10.88 -19.97
CA VAL A 22 -0.24 11.55 -19.32
C VAL A 22 -0.12 11.50 -17.80
N ALA A 23 0.28 10.35 -17.24
CA ALA A 23 0.49 10.21 -15.80
C ALA A 23 1.53 11.21 -15.27
N LYS A 24 2.66 11.39 -15.96
CA LYS A 24 3.71 12.36 -15.60
C LYS A 24 3.27 13.82 -15.70
N GLN A 25 2.29 14.13 -16.55
CA GLN A 25 1.77 15.49 -16.75
C GLN A 25 0.56 15.81 -15.85
N SER A 26 0.06 14.83 -15.10
CA SER A 26 -1.05 15.01 -14.17
C SER A 26 -0.56 15.53 -12.82
N ASP A 27 -1.47 16.04 -11.98
CA ASP A 27 -1.17 16.42 -10.59
C ASP A 27 -1.18 15.20 -9.64
N ALA A 28 -2.00 14.19 -9.96
CA ALA A 28 -2.10 12.94 -9.23
C ALA A 28 -2.68 11.82 -10.12
N ILE A 29 -2.42 10.56 -9.75
CA ILE A 29 -2.95 9.38 -10.43
C ILE A 29 -3.80 8.59 -9.44
N LEU A 30 -5.05 8.31 -9.80
CA LEU A 30 -5.91 7.34 -9.12
C LEU A 30 -5.98 6.07 -9.96
N LEU A 31 -5.62 4.94 -9.36
CA LEU A 31 -5.66 3.62 -10.00
C LEU A 31 -6.67 2.72 -9.29
N GLY A 32 -7.41 1.93 -10.08
CA GLY A 32 -8.40 0.97 -9.58
C GLY A 32 -7.72 -0.31 -9.10
N ALA A 33 -7.61 -1.30 -10.00
CA ALA A 33 -6.91 -2.55 -9.72
C ALA A 33 -6.32 -3.13 -11.01
N ILE A 34 -5.33 -4.01 -10.86
CA ILE A 34 -4.64 -4.70 -11.96
C ILE A 34 -4.68 -6.22 -11.71
N GLY A 35 -4.75 -7.00 -12.79
CA GLY A 35 -4.68 -8.47 -12.75
C GLY A 35 -5.95 -9.15 -13.27
N GLY A 36 -5.82 -10.41 -13.69
CA GLY A 36 -6.94 -11.25 -14.12
C GLY A 36 -6.50 -12.50 -14.87
N TYR A 37 -7.31 -13.57 -14.77
CA TYR A 37 -6.97 -14.91 -15.25
C TYR A 37 -6.61 -15.01 -16.73
N LYS A 38 -7.15 -14.09 -17.55
CA LYS A 38 -6.92 -14.04 -19.00
C LYS A 38 -5.43 -13.95 -19.37
N TRP A 39 -4.62 -13.29 -18.54
CA TRP A 39 -3.21 -12.99 -18.85
C TRP A 39 -2.22 -13.81 -18.00
N ASP A 40 -2.69 -14.83 -17.26
CA ASP A 40 -1.83 -15.62 -16.36
C ASP A 40 -0.77 -16.45 -17.10
N ALA A 41 -1.07 -16.89 -18.32
CA ALA A 41 -0.15 -17.66 -19.15
C ALA A 41 0.85 -16.78 -19.94
N ASN A 42 0.72 -15.44 -19.88
CA ASN A 42 1.61 -14.55 -20.60
C ASN A 42 3.04 -14.61 -20.05
N GLU A 43 4.01 -14.33 -20.93
CA GLU A 43 5.38 -14.05 -20.51
C GLU A 43 5.42 -12.91 -19.50
N LYS A 44 6.40 -12.94 -18.58
CA LYS A 44 6.50 -11.98 -17.47
C LYS A 44 6.38 -10.52 -17.92
N HIS A 45 7.03 -10.15 -19.02
CA HIS A 45 7.01 -8.76 -19.51
C HIS A 45 5.65 -8.32 -20.09
N LEU A 46 4.75 -9.27 -20.36
CA LEU A 46 3.38 -9.07 -20.86
C LEU A 46 2.32 -9.42 -19.81
N LYS A 47 2.69 -9.46 -18.52
CA LYS A 47 1.74 -9.62 -17.42
C LYS A 47 1.17 -8.26 -16.97
N PRO A 48 -0.11 -8.18 -16.55
CA PRO A 48 -0.72 -6.94 -16.07
C PRO A 48 0.09 -6.24 -14.96
N GLU A 49 0.62 -7.02 -14.02
CA GLU A 49 1.39 -6.56 -12.85
C GLU A 49 2.69 -5.86 -13.26
N THR A 50 3.27 -6.25 -14.40
CA THR A 50 4.45 -5.58 -14.96
C THR A 50 4.15 -4.12 -15.30
N GLY A 51 2.93 -3.82 -15.77
CA GLY A 51 2.51 -2.44 -16.02
C GLY A 51 2.45 -1.58 -14.75
N LEU A 52 2.04 -2.16 -13.62
CA LEU A 52 2.04 -1.47 -12.33
C LEU A 52 3.47 -1.15 -11.86
N LEU A 53 4.38 -2.12 -11.98
CA LEU A 53 5.78 -1.93 -11.62
C LEU A 53 6.45 -0.84 -12.50
N GLN A 54 6.22 -0.89 -13.81
CA GLN A 54 6.71 0.11 -14.77
C GLN A 54 6.13 1.51 -14.50
N LEU A 55 4.85 1.59 -14.10
CA LEU A 55 4.22 2.86 -13.78
C LEU A 55 4.85 3.48 -12.52
N ARG A 56 5.05 2.67 -11.47
CA ARG A 56 5.68 3.11 -10.22
C ARG A 56 7.12 3.57 -10.44
N GLU A 57 7.91 2.79 -11.17
CA GLU A 57 9.30 3.15 -11.55
C GLU A 57 9.31 4.42 -12.42
N GLY A 58 8.45 4.47 -13.44
CA GLY A 58 8.37 5.58 -14.39
C GLY A 58 7.96 6.91 -13.75
N LEU A 59 7.15 6.87 -12.68
CA LEU A 59 6.77 8.04 -11.88
C LEU A 59 7.78 8.38 -10.78
N GLY A 60 8.72 7.48 -10.46
CA GLY A 60 9.66 7.67 -9.36
C GLY A 60 9.01 7.64 -7.96
N VAL A 61 7.86 6.98 -7.82
CA VAL A 61 7.10 6.92 -6.55
C VAL A 61 7.66 5.84 -5.62
N PHE A 62 8.79 6.15 -4.97
CA PHE A 62 9.54 5.17 -4.17
C PHE A 62 8.96 4.88 -2.79
N ALA A 63 8.09 5.72 -2.23
CA ALA A 63 7.56 5.55 -0.89
C ALA A 63 6.09 5.14 -0.93
N ASN A 64 5.80 3.89 -0.57
CA ASN A 64 4.44 3.38 -0.43
C ASN A 64 3.98 3.47 1.02
N LEU A 65 2.91 4.23 1.26
CA LEU A 65 2.26 4.43 2.55
C LEU A 65 0.99 3.59 2.58
N ARG A 66 0.94 2.62 3.50
CA ARG A 66 -0.21 1.74 3.76
C ARG A 66 -0.65 1.85 5.22
N PRO A 67 -1.69 2.64 5.53
CA PRO A 67 -2.27 2.65 6.86
C PRO A 67 -3.05 1.36 7.11
N ALA A 68 -2.79 0.71 8.24
CA ALA A 68 -3.56 -0.42 8.74
C ALA A 68 -4.23 0.01 10.05
N THR A 69 -5.54 0.27 9.98
CA THR A 69 -6.33 0.75 11.11
C THR A 69 -7.54 -0.15 11.32
N VAL A 70 -7.76 -0.58 12.56
CA VAL A 70 -8.97 -1.29 12.96
C VAL A 70 -10.05 -0.27 13.30
N LEU A 71 -11.05 -0.15 12.43
CA LEU A 71 -12.19 0.72 12.69
C LEU A 71 -13.11 0.10 13.76
N PRO A 72 -13.59 0.88 14.75
CA PRO A 72 -14.47 0.36 15.81
C PRO A 72 -15.70 -0.39 15.29
N GLN A 73 -16.27 0.06 14.17
CA GLN A 73 -17.46 -0.51 13.54
C GLN A 73 -17.20 -1.86 12.84
N LEU A 74 -15.93 -2.24 12.66
CA LEU A 74 -15.46 -3.42 11.93
C LEU A 74 -14.54 -4.31 12.77
N ILE A 75 -14.46 -4.07 14.09
CA ILE A 75 -13.51 -4.77 14.95
C ILE A 75 -13.68 -6.29 14.93
N ASP A 76 -14.92 -6.77 14.78
CA ASP A 76 -15.25 -8.19 14.76
C ASP A 76 -14.97 -8.86 13.41
N SER A 77 -14.53 -8.10 12.41
CA SER A 77 -14.01 -8.65 11.16
C SER A 77 -12.58 -9.19 11.32
N SER A 78 -11.85 -8.73 12.35
CA SER A 78 -10.52 -9.26 12.67
C SER A 78 -10.62 -10.68 13.24
N THR A 79 -9.67 -11.54 12.88
CA THR A 79 -9.51 -12.87 13.48
C THR A 79 -8.74 -12.83 14.80
N LEU A 80 -8.12 -11.69 15.14
CA LEU A 80 -7.49 -11.49 16.44
C LEU A 80 -8.56 -11.27 17.51
N LYS A 81 -8.21 -11.58 18.76
CA LYS A 81 -9.07 -11.25 19.89
C LYS A 81 -9.30 -9.74 19.95
N ARG A 82 -10.51 -9.33 20.33
CA ARG A 82 -10.92 -7.92 20.35
C ARG A 82 -9.94 -7.04 21.12
N GLU A 83 -9.47 -7.49 22.29
CA GLU A 83 -8.51 -6.77 23.14
C GLU A 83 -7.12 -6.58 22.50
N VAL A 84 -6.79 -7.35 21.47
CA VAL A 84 -5.55 -7.22 20.68
C VAL A 84 -5.78 -6.27 19.49
N ALA A 85 -6.88 -6.45 18.75
CA ALA A 85 -7.19 -5.67 17.55
C ALA A 85 -7.67 -4.23 17.85
N GLN A 86 -8.39 -4.01 18.94
CA GLN A 86 -8.98 -2.72 19.26
C GLN A 86 -7.91 -1.63 19.38
N GLY A 87 -8.02 -0.58 18.56
CA GLY A 87 -7.10 0.56 18.62
C GLY A 87 -5.79 0.35 17.86
N VAL A 88 -5.66 -0.70 17.06
CA VAL A 88 -4.58 -0.80 16.08
C VAL A 88 -4.72 0.31 15.06
N ASP A 89 -3.67 1.11 14.93
CA ASP A 89 -3.50 2.15 13.93
C ASP A 89 -2.00 2.26 13.65
N LEU A 90 -1.52 1.62 12.59
CA LEU A 90 -0.12 1.69 12.19
C LEU A 90 0.01 2.12 10.73
N MET A 91 1.17 2.64 10.36
CA MET A 91 1.52 2.99 8.99
C MET A 91 2.73 2.16 8.55
N VAL A 92 2.61 1.41 7.46
CA VAL A 92 3.76 0.79 6.80
C VAL A 92 4.25 1.72 5.70
N VAL A 93 5.51 2.13 5.80
CA VAL A 93 6.27 2.89 4.80
C VAL A 93 7.24 1.94 4.11
N ARG A 94 6.85 1.49 2.93
CA ARG A 94 7.57 0.49 2.12
C ARG A 94 8.34 1.19 1.00
N GLU A 95 9.61 0.85 0.84
CA GLU A 95 10.35 1.20 -0.38
C GLU A 95 9.75 0.44 -1.59
N LEU A 96 9.44 1.13 -2.68
CA LEU A 96 8.57 0.59 -3.74
C LEU A 96 9.27 0.34 -5.08
N THR A 97 10.43 0.95 -5.31
CA THR A 97 11.08 1.05 -6.64
C THR A 97 12.48 0.41 -6.71
N GLY A 98 12.95 -0.20 -5.62
CA GLY A 98 14.26 -0.84 -5.53
C GLY A 98 14.19 -2.26 -4.97
N GLY A 99 15.33 -2.73 -4.44
CA GLY A 99 15.45 -4.06 -3.85
C GLY A 99 15.31 -5.20 -4.86
N ILE A 100 15.02 -6.40 -4.36
CA ILE A 100 14.96 -7.66 -5.12
C ILE A 100 13.91 -7.66 -6.25
N TYR A 101 12.98 -6.71 -6.21
CA TYR A 101 11.91 -6.57 -7.20
C TYR A 101 12.42 -5.96 -8.49
N PHE A 102 13.49 -5.15 -8.44
CA PHE A 102 14.07 -4.45 -9.58
C PHE A 102 15.55 -4.82 -9.82
N GLY A 103 16.22 -5.39 -8.81
CA GLY A 103 17.64 -5.72 -8.86
C GLY A 103 18.05 -6.66 -10.00
N LYS A 104 19.26 -6.40 -10.50
CA LYS A 104 19.93 -7.16 -11.55
C LYS A 104 21.30 -7.65 -11.02
N PRO A 105 21.80 -8.81 -11.46
CA PRO A 105 21.21 -9.72 -12.46
C PRO A 105 20.01 -10.52 -11.92
N ARG A 106 19.12 -10.97 -12.82
CA ARG A 106 17.98 -11.83 -12.46
C ARG A 106 17.58 -12.75 -13.60
N GLY A 107 16.98 -13.90 -13.30
CA GLY A 107 16.46 -14.81 -14.30
C GLY A 107 16.60 -16.27 -13.91
N PHE A 108 16.59 -17.13 -14.92
CA PHE A 108 16.86 -18.55 -14.83
C PHE A 108 17.97 -18.92 -15.83
N GLY A 109 18.74 -19.94 -15.52
CA GLY A 109 19.80 -20.46 -16.38
C GLY A 109 20.15 -21.88 -16.01
N LYS A 110 21.20 -22.43 -16.62
CA LYS A 110 21.78 -23.72 -16.24
C LYS A 110 23.19 -23.53 -15.71
N ASN A 111 23.56 -24.27 -14.67
CA ASN A 111 24.94 -24.34 -14.21
C ASN A 111 25.80 -25.23 -15.14
N GLU A 112 27.08 -25.36 -14.81
CA GLU A 112 28.04 -26.20 -15.56
C GLU A 112 27.63 -27.69 -15.62
N ASN A 113 26.86 -28.17 -14.63
CA ASN A 113 26.35 -29.54 -14.59
C ASN A 113 25.02 -29.71 -15.35
N GLY A 114 24.44 -28.63 -15.89
CA GLY A 114 23.15 -28.64 -16.57
C GLY A 114 21.93 -28.48 -15.65
N ASP A 115 22.11 -28.27 -14.34
CA ASP A 115 21.01 -28.03 -13.39
C ASP A 115 20.42 -26.63 -13.58
N GLU A 116 19.10 -26.52 -13.47
CA GLU A 116 18.42 -25.23 -13.52
C GLU A 116 18.70 -24.41 -12.25
N ILE A 117 19.07 -23.13 -12.44
CA ILE A 117 19.28 -22.15 -11.37
C ILE A 117 18.39 -20.95 -11.64
N GLY A 118 17.58 -20.57 -10.65
CA GLY A 118 16.89 -19.28 -10.58
C GLY A 118 17.63 -18.30 -9.66
N PHE A 119 17.68 -17.03 -10.04
CA PHE A 119 18.36 -16.00 -9.23
C PHE A 119 17.70 -14.63 -9.33
N ASN A 120 17.81 -13.88 -8.25
CA ASN A 120 17.44 -12.47 -8.11
C ASN A 120 18.48 -11.77 -7.21
N THR A 121 18.56 -10.44 -7.30
CA THR A 121 19.52 -9.64 -6.53
C THR A 121 18.79 -8.65 -5.64
N GLU A 122 18.89 -8.80 -4.32
CA GLU A 122 18.52 -7.76 -3.36
C GLU A 122 19.66 -6.73 -3.31
N VAL A 123 19.36 -5.49 -3.70
CA VAL A 123 20.36 -4.43 -3.77
C VAL A 123 19.72 -3.08 -3.47
N TYR A 124 20.45 -2.27 -2.70
CA TYR A 124 20.11 -0.89 -2.39
C TYR A 124 21.37 -0.04 -2.39
N ALA A 125 21.31 1.11 -3.06
CA ALA A 125 22.25 2.20 -2.87
C ALA A 125 21.86 3.04 -1.64
N THR A 126 22.82 3.78 -1.09
CA THR A 126 22.58 4.61 0.10
C THR A 126 21.50 5.65 -0.12
N TYR A 127 21.45 6.29 -1.28
CA TYR A 127 20.45 7.32 -1.59
C TYR A 127 19.02 6.76 -1.62
N GLU A 128 18.84 5.49 -2.01
CA GLU A 128 17.53 4.84 -2.04
C GLU A 128 17.00 4.58 -0.64
N ILE A 129 17.90 4.22 0.30
CA ILE A 129 17.56 4.03 1.71
C ILE A 129 17.31 5.39 2.38
N ASP A 130 18.15 6.39 2.09
CA ASP A 130 18.06 7.70 2.72
C ASP A 130 16.72 8.39 2.38
N ARG A 131 16.26 8.33 1.12
CA ARG A 131 14.99 8.95 0.70
C ARG A 131 13.77 8.31 1.37
N ILE A 132 13.71 6.98 1.48
CA ILE A 132 12.59 6.29 2.13
C ILE A 132 12.62 6.46 3.65
N ALA A 133 13.81 6.46 4.25
CA ALA A 133 13.98 6.75 5.67
C ALA A 133 13.48 8.15 6.02
N ARG A 134 13.82 9.16 5.19
CA ARG A 134 13.34 10.54 5.35
C ARG A 134 11.82 10.62 5.38
N VAL A 135 11.15 10.03 4.39
CA VAL A 135 9.69 9.95 4.35
C VAL A 135 9.13 9.26 5.60
N ALA A 136 9.75 8.19 6.07
CA ALA A 136 9.28 7.47 7.26
C ALA A 136 9.43 8.27 8.56
N PHE A 137 10.56 8.97 8.74
CA PHE A 137 10.76 9.86 9.89
C PHE A 137 9.76 11.01 9.89
N GLU A 138 9.55 11.66 8.74
CA GLU A 138 8.56 12.73 8.60
C GLU A 138 7.12 12.23 8.83
N THR A 139 6.82 11.01 8.38
CA THR A 139 5.54 10.34 8.61
C THR A 139 5.33 10.05 10.10
N ALA A 140 6.33 9.50 10.79
CA ALA A 140 6.28 9.24 12.22
C ALA A 140 6.08 10.54 13.03
N ARG A 141 6.75 11.64 12.63
CA ARG A 141 6.61 12.96 13.26
C ARG A 141 5.19 13.54 13.16
N LYS A 142 4.49 13.26 12.06
CA LYS A 142 3.08 13.63 11.87
C LYS A 142 2.09 12.69 12.59
N ARG A 143 2.60 11.62 13.19
CA ARG A 143 1.83 10.60 13.93
C ARG A 143 2.21 10.63 15.41
N ARG A 144 2.66 9.53 16.00
CA ARG A 144 2.95 9.41 17.45
C ARG A 144 4.45 9.52 17.76
N GLY A 145 5.26 9.92 16.79
CA GLY A 145 6.70 10.12 16.96
C GLY A 145 7.48 8.82 17.18
N LYS A 146 6.96 7.66 16.71
CA LYS A 146 7.66 6.37 16.84
C LYS A 146 7.88 5.72 15.48
N LEU A 147 9.12 5.32 15.23
CA LEU A 147 9.53 4.65 14.00
C LEU A 147 10.22 3.32 14.32
N CYS A 148 9.68 2.23 13.79
CA CYS A 148 10.33 0.92 13.80
C CYS A 148 10.93 0.62 12.41
N SER A 149 12.25 0.56 12.32
CA SER A 149 12.95 0.11 11.11
C SER A 149 13.07 -1.41 11.12
N VAL A 150 12.45 -2.06 10.14
CA VAL A 150 12.44 -3.52 10.01
C VAL A 150 13.40 -3.99 8.93
N ASP A 151 14.30 -4.93 9.28
CA ASP A 151 15.35 -5.43 8.39
C ASP A 151 15.73 -6.90 8.69
N LYS A 152 16.74 -7.46 8.02
CA LYS A 152 17.37 -8.74 8.36
C LYS A 152 18.89 -8.58 8.55
N ALA A 153 19.31 -7.57 9.30
CA ALA A 153 20.72 -7.19 9.44
C ALA A 153 21.60 -8.23 10.16
N ASN A 154 21.03 -9.28 10.75
CA ASN A 154 21.77 -10.43 11.27
C ASN A 154 22.22 -11.43 10.20
N VAL A 155 21.75 -11.29 8.95
CA VAL A 155 22.06 -12.22 7.85
C VAL A 155 22.46 -11.48 6.57
N LEU A 156 21.75 -10.41 6.20
CA LEU A 156 21.88 -9.78 4.87
C LEU A 156 22.67 -8.48 4.92
N GLU A 157 23.73 -8.35 4.11
CA GLU A 157 24.53 -7.12 4.00
C GLU A 157 23.71 -5.94 3.50
N ALA A 158 22.75 -6.16 2.59
CA ALA A 158 21.79 -5.13 2.17
C ALA A 158 20.99 -4.57 3.36
N SER A 159 20.59 -5.44 4.29
CA SER A 159 19.92 -5.04 5.53
C SER A 159 20.87 -4.40 6.56
N MET A 160 22.15 -4.80 6.59
CA MET A 160 23.16 -4.12 7.41
C MET A 160 23.37 -2.67 6.94
N LEU A 161 23.45 -2.46 5.62
CA LEU A 161 23.51 -1.14 5.02
C LEU A 161 22.24 -0.34 5.32
N TRP A 162 21.06 -0.96 5.16
CA TRP A 162 19.77 -0.37 5.51
C TRP A 162 19.78 0.17 6.94
N ARG A 163 20.08 -0.70 7.93
CA ARG A 163 20.13 -0.33 9.34
C ARG A 163 21.11 0.82 9.58
N LYS A 164 22.32 0.74 9.03
CA LYS A 164 23.34 1.79 9.16
C LYS A 164 22.81 3.15 8.70
N ARG A 165 22.18 3.22 7.52
CA ARG A 165 21.67 4.49 6.96
C ARG A 165 20.52 5.05 7.79
N VAL A 166 19.55 4.21 8.17
CA VAL A 166 18.42 4.63 9.01
C VAL A 166 18.88 5.12 10.38
N THR A 167 19.82 4.41 11.03
CA THR A 167 20.39 4.85 12.31
C THR A 167 21.11 6.19 12.21
N MET A 168 21.89 6.43 11.14
CA MET A 168 22.57 7.72 10.94
C MET A 168 21.57 8.88 10.83
N MET A 169 20.47 8.66 10.11
CA MET A 169 19.43 9.67 9.89
C MET A 169 18.68 10.06 11.17
N ALA A 170 18.64 9.20 12.19
CA ALA A 170 17.96 9.51 13.45
C ALA A 170 18.44 10.81 14.11
N SER A 171 19.72 11.18 13.90
CA SER A 171 20.27 12.45 14.40
C SER A 171 19.62 13.70 13.79
N GLU A 172 19.02 13.60 12.60
CA GLU A 172 18.25 14.66 11.96
C GLU A 172 16.81 14.77 12.53
N TYR A 173 16.34 13.76 13.27
CA TYR A 173 14.97 13.65 13.81
C TYR A 173 14.97 13.32 15.32
N PRO A 174 15.51 14.19 16.18
CA PRO A 174 15.68 13.90 17.61
C PRO A 174 14.36 13.74 18.39
N ASP A 175 13.24 14.12 17.80
CA ASP A 175 11.88 13.99 18.34
C ASP A 175 11.15 12.71 17.90
N VAL A 176 11.79 11.86 17.09
CA VAL A 176 11.25 10.55 16.69
C VAL A 176 12.02 9.44 17.40
N GLU A 177 11.31 8.61 18.16
CA GLU A 177 11.85 7.41 18.78
C GLU A 177 12.12 6.35 17.69
N LEU A 178 13.39 6.13 17.35
CA LEU A 178 13.82 5.06 16.44
C LEU A 178 14.06 3.75 17.20
N THR A 179 13.42 2.68 16.73
CA THR A 179 13.71 1.30 17.12
C THR A 179 14.03 0.45 15.88
N HIS A 180 14.68 -0.71 16.10
CA HIS A 180 15.00 -1.66 15.06
C HIS A 180 14.44 -3.04 15.40
N MET A 181 13.91 -3.73 14.40
CA MET A 181 13.35 -5.08 14.57
C MET A 181 13.71 -5.96 13.37
N TYR A 182 13.91 -7.26 13.61
CA TYR A 182 14.08 -8.20 12.50
C TYR A 182 12.72 -8.56 11.87
N VAL A 183 12.68 -8.77 10.56
CA VAL A 183 11.43 -9.03 9.80
C VAL A 183 10.61 -10.21 10.34
N ASP A 184 11.26 -11.28 10.78
CA ASP A 184 10.61 -12.43 11.41
C ASP A 184 9.99 -12.08 12.76
N ASN A 185 10.69 -11.29 13.59
CA ASN A 185 10.11 -10.80 14.83
C ASN A 185 8.98 -9.79 14.56
N ALA A 186 9.11 -8.94 13.54
CA ALA A 186 8.06 -7.99 13.16
C ALA A 186 6.77 -8.70 12.77
N ALA A 187 6.86 -9.78 11.99
CA ALA A 187 5.70 -10.64 11.68
C ALA A 187 5.05 -11.17 12.97
N MET A 188 5.84 -11.74 13.89
CA MET A 188 5.32 -12.19 15.18
C MET A 188 4.68 -11.07 16.01
N GLN A 189 5.27 -9.88 16.03
CA GLN A 189 4.78 -8.73 16.79
C GLN A 189 3.49 -8.14 16.22
N LEU A 190 3.30 -8.17 14.89
CA LEU A 190 2.04 -7.75 14.27
C LEU A 190 0.86 -8.60 14.76
N ILE A 191 1.09 -9.89 15.03
CA ILE A 191 0.04 -10.76 15.60
C ILE A 191 -0.05 -10.63 17.12
N ARG A 192 1.10 -10.52 17.81
CA ARG A 192 1.17 -10.56 19.28
C ARG A 192 0.70 -9.27 19.95
N ASP A 193 1.19 -8.13 19.48
CA ASP A 193 0.86 -6.80 20.02
C ASP A 193 1.00 -5.73 18.93
N PRO A 194 0.08 -5.70 17.94
CA PRO A 194 0.15 -4.76 16.82
C PRO A 194 0.06 -3.29 17.26
N LYS A 195 -0.50 -3.01 18.43
CA LYS A 195 -0.64 -1.65 18.99
C LYS A 195 0.67 -0.98 19.36
N GLN A 196 1.75 -1.75 19.49
CA GLN A 196 3.07 -1.20 19.76
C GLN A 196 3.61 -0.35 18.60
N PHE A 197 3.16 -0.63 17.38
CA PHE A 197 3.65 0.04 16.18
C PHE A 197 2.94 1.37 15.95
N ASP A 198 3.71 2.36 15.50
CA ASP A 198 3.20 3.61 14.95
C ASP A 198 3.50 3.71 13.47
N THR A 199 4.77 3.90 13.13
CA THR A 199 5.26 3.85 11.75
C THR A 199 6.30 2.75 11.65
N ILE A 200 6.16 1.91 10.63
CA ILE A 200 7.14 0.89 10.24
C ILE A 200 7.79 1.35 8.95
N VAL A 201 9.12 1.27 8.85
CA VAL A 201 9.85 1.44 7.59
C VAL A 201 10.64 0.20 7.24
N THR A 202 10.55 -0.23 5.99
CA THR A 202 11.26 -1.43 5.53
C THR A 202 11.44 -1.44 4.00
N ASN A 203 12.22 -2.41 3.53
CA ASN A 203 12.52 -2.58 2.10
C ASN A 203 11.30 -3.09 1.31
N ASN A 204 11.47 -3.27 0.00
CA ASN A 204 10.37 -3.62 -0.88
C ASN A 204 9.71 -4.96 -0.55
N ILE A 205 10.49 -6.04 -0.45
CA ILE A 205 9.94 -7.39 -0.22
C ILE A 205 9.40 -7.57 1.19
N PHE A 206 10.07 -7.06 2.22
CA PHE A 206 9.58 -7.15 3.60
C PHE A 206 8.35 -6.26 3.79
N GLY A 207 8.33 -5.09 3.15
CA GLY A 207 7.19 -4.19 3.17
C GLY A 207 5.97 -4.80 2.50
N ASP A 208 6.16 -5.55 1.41
CA ASP A 208 5.08 -6.31 0.77
C ASP A 208 4.42 -7.24 1.79
N ILE A 209 5.22 -8.14 2.37
CA ILE A 209 4.77 -9.20 3.28
C ILE A 209 4.13 -8.60 4.54
N LEU A 210 4.82 -7.68 5.22
CA LEU A 210 4.35 -7.11 6.48
C LEU A 210 3.14 -6.20 6.29
N SER A 211 3.04 -5.49 5.16
CA SER A 211 1.86 -4.66 4.89
C SER A 211 0.63 -5.51 4.62
N ASP A 212 0.76 -6.66 3.94
CA ASP A 212 -0.34 -7.59 3.72
C ASP A 212 -0.74 -8.31 5.02
N GLU A 213 0.22 -8.66 5.88
CA GLU A 213 -0.04 -9.19 7.23
C GLU A 213 -0.78 -8.17 8.10
N ALA A 214 -0.30 -6.92 8.12
CA ALA A 214 -0.95 -5.81 8.82
C ALA A 214 -2.34 -5.51 8.26
N SER A 215 -2.56 -5.75 6.96
CA SER A 215 -3.86 -5.57 6.33
C SER A 215 -4.84 -6.66 6.77
N MET A 216 -4.41 -7.92 6.74
CA MET A 216 -5.25 -9.06 7.11
C MET A 216 -5.67 -9.01 8.59
N LEU A 217 -4.78 -8.59 9.50
CA LEU A 217 -5.13 -8.49 10.92
C LEU A 217 -6.21 -7.43 11.19
N THR A 218 -6.42 -6.45 10.31
CA THR A 218 -7.54 -5.52 10.46
C THR A 218 -8.90 -6.19 10.19
N GLY A 219 -8.89 -7.30 9.45
CA GLY A 219 -10.08 -8.06 9.09
C GLY A 219 -10.85 -7.53 7.89
N SER A 220 -10.43 -6.43 7.27
CA SER A 220 -11.21 -5.75 6.22
C SER A 220 -10.33 -5.18 5.12
N ILE A 221 -9.74 -6.05 4.29
CA ILE A 221 -8.86 -5.64 3.17
C ILE A 221 -9.55 -4.64 2.24
N GLY A 222 -10.88 -4.77 2.03
CA GLY A 222 -11.70 -3.85 1.24
C GLY A 222 -11.78 -2.40 1.76
N MET A 223 -11.18 -2.12 2.92
CA MET A 223 -11.14 -0.78 3.53
C MET A 223 -9.80 -0.07 3.38
N LEU A 224 -8.75 -0.75 2.91
CA LEU A 224 -7.39 -0.28 3.10
C LEU A 224 -6.89 0.50 1.86
N PRO A 225 -6.67 1.82 1.99
CA PRO A 225 -6.13 2.65 0.93
C PRO A 225 -4.60 2.54 0.87
N SER A 226 -4.01 3.09 -0.18
CA SER A 226 -2.56 3.32 -0.23
C SER A 226 -2.20 4.54 -1.05
N ALA A 227 -1.04 5.10 -0.75
CA ALA A 227 -0.40 6.17 -1.52
C ALA A 227 1.03 5.77 -1.86
N SER A 228 1.44 5.99 -3.09
CA SER A 228 2.82 5.87 -3.55
C SER A 228 3.31 7.25 -3.96
N ILE A 229 4.34 7.76 -3.28
CA ILE A 229 4.84 9.12 -3.46
C ILE A 229 6.34 9.10 -3.79
N GLY A 230 6.78 10.08 -4.56
CA GLY A 230 8.19 10.32 -4.91
C GLY A 230 8.71 11.63 -4.30
N ASP A 231 9.93 12.03 -4.67
CA ASP A 231 10.53 13.30 -4.21
C ASP A 231 9.81 14.52 -4.80
N SER A 232 9.28 14.36 -6.02
CA SER A 232 8.56 15.39 -6.77
C SER A 232 7.66 14.73 -7.81
N GLY A 233 6.72 15.51 -8.35
CA GLY A 233 5.77 15.03 -9.34
C GLY A 233 4.55 14.33 -8.71
N PRO A 234 3.72 13.72 -9.54
CA PRO A 234 2.42 13.24 -9.10
C PRO A 234 2.50 11.91 -8.34
N GLY A 235 1.75 11.83 -7.25
CA GLY A 235 1.57 10.58 -6.50
C GLY A 235 0.61 9.60 -7.18
N LEU A 236 0.78 8.31 -6.90
CA LEU A 236 -0.11 7.23 -7.32
C LEU A 236 -0.91 6.71 -6.12
N TYR A 237 -2.23 6.73 -6.23
CA TYR A 237 -3.17 6.34 -5.17
C TYR A 237 -4.03 5.18 -5.64
N GLU A 238 -4.07 4.11 -4.84
CA GLU A 238 -4.76 2.87 -5.22
C GLU A 238 -5.25 2.13 -3.97
N PRO A 239 -6.37 1.41 -4.01
CA PRO A 239 -6.71 0.45 -2.97
C PRO A 239 -5.69 -0.70 -2.97
N ILE A 240 -5.46 -1.34 -1.83
CA ILE A 240 -4.54 -2.48 -1.79
C ILE A 240 -5.16 -3.79 -2.27
N HIS A 241 -6.50 -3.86 -2.35
CA HIS A 241 -7.19 -5.07 -2.77
C HIS A 241 -6.94 -5.35 -4.27
N GLY A 242 -6.94 -6.64 -4.65
CA GLY A 242 -6.80 -7.04 -6.04
C GLY A 242 -8.02 -6.70 -6.91
N SER A 243 -7.99 -7.16 -8.16
CA SER A 243 -9.06 -6.91 -9.14
C SER A 243 -10.36 -7.70 -8.92
N ALA A 244 -10.33 -8.74 -8.06
CA ALA A 244 -11.47 -9.59 -7.73
C ALA A 244 -12.31 -10.00 -8.97
N PRO A 245 -11.68 -10.68 -9.96
CA PRO A 245 -12.31 -10.96 -11.25
C PRO A 245 -13.57 -11.83 -11.15
N ASP A 246 -13.72 -12.58 -10.06
CA ASP A 246 -14.87 -13.41 -9.73
C ASP A 246 -16.16 -12.62 -9.40
N ILE A 247 -16.03 -11.34 -9.01
CA ILE A 247 -17.17 -10.44 -8.73
C ILE A 247 -17.27 -9.25 -9.70
N ALA A 248 -16.38 -9.18 -10.70
CA ALA A 248 -16.40 -8.11 -11.69
C ALA A 248 -17.75 -8.04 -12.43
N GLY A 249 -18.31 -6.83 -12.56
CA GLY A 249 -19.60 -6.60 -13.23
C GLY A 249 -20.84 -7.03 -12.41
N GLN A 250 -20.69 -7.43 -11.15
CA GLN A 250 -21.80 -7.93 -10.32
C GLN A 250 -22.32 -6.94 -9.27
N ASP A 251 -21.79 -5.71 -9.23
CA ASP A 251 -22.17 -4.68 -8.24
C ASP A 251 -22.02 -5.16 -6.78
N LYS A 252 -20.90 -5.84 -6.50
CA LYS A 252 -20.55 -6.42 -5.18
C LYS A 252 -19.29 -5.84 -4.56
N ALA A 253 -18.47 -5.14 -5.34
CA ALA A 253 -17.18 -4.64 -4.88
C ALA A 253 -17.37 -3.58 -3.77
N ASN A 254 -16.46 -3.60 -2.80
CA ASN A 254 -16.37 -2.56 -1.79
C ASN A 254 -15.64 -1.33 -2.35
N PRO A 255 -16.29 -0.16 -2.47
CA PRO A 255 -15.64 1.03 -3.01
C PRO A 255 -14.80 1.78 -1.96
N LEU A 256 -14.89 1.41 -0.67
CA LEU A 256 -14.38 2.23 0.43
C LEU A 256 -12.86 2.39 0.41
N ALA A 257 -12.10 1.34 0.09
CA ALA A 257 -10.65 1.46 -0.06
C ALA A 257 -10.28 2.49 -1.15
N THR A 258 -10.91 2.44 -2.33
CA THR A 258 -10.64 3.41 -3.41
C THR A 258 -11.06 4.83 -3.01
N VAL A 259 -12.19 4.99 -2.32
CA VAL A 259 -12.67 6.29 -1.81
C VAL A 259 -11.68 6.85 -0.77
N LEU A 260 -11.15 6.01 0.13
CA LEU A 260 -10.12 6.41 1.08
C LEU A 260 -8.77 6.69 0.38
N SER A 261 -8.46 6.02 -0.74
CA SER A 261 -7.31 6.39 -1.56
C SER A 261 -7.47 7.76 -2.22
N VAL A 262 -8.71 8.18 -2.55
CA VAL A 262 -9.00 9.57 -2.94
C VAL A 262 -8.78 10.54 -1.77
N ALA A 263 -9.14 10.17 -0.54
CA ALA A 263 -8.80 10.99 0.63
C ALA A 263 -7.28 11.15 0.79
N MET A 264 -6.52 10.06 0.62
CA MET A 264 -5.05 10.11 0.59
C MET A 264 -4.52 10.97 -0.57
N LEU A 265 -5.14 10.91 -1.75
CA LEU A 265 -4.81 11.75 -2.90
C LEU A 265 -4.95 13.23 -2.58
N LEU A 266 -6.09 13.62 -2.02
CA LEU A 266 -6.35 15.00 -1.61
C LEU A 266 -5.33 15.44 -0.56
N LYS A 267 -5.10 14.63 0.48
CA LYS A 267 -4.20 14.96 1.60
C LYS A 267 -2.73 15.05 1.19
N TYR A 268 -2.20 14.00 0.57
CA TYR A 268 -0.77 13.87 0.30
C TYR A 268 -0.36 14.42 -1.07
N GLY A 269 -1.25 14.37 -2.05
CA GLY A 269 -0.97 14.79 -3.42
C GLY A 269 -1.29 16.26 -3.64
N LEU A 270 -2.49 16.68 -3.25
CA LEU A 270 -3.00 18.03 -3.53
C LEU A 270 -2.95 18.98 -2.34
N GLN A 271 -2.56 18.51 -1.15
CA GLN A 271 -2.54 19.27 0.10
C GLN A 271 -3.92 19.82 0.52
N GLU A 272 -4.99 19.17 0.07
CA GLU A 272 -6.39 19.51 0.33
C GLU A 272 -6.92 18.77 1.56
N GLU A 273 -6.33 19.04 2.73
CA GLU A 273 -6.62 18.31 3.98
C GLU A 273 -8.09 18.38 4.40
N ALA A 274 -8.74 19.55 4.22
CA ALA A 274 -10.13 19.73 4.59
C ALA A 274 -11.06 18.85 3.74
N ALA A 275 -10.77 18.72 2.44
CA ALA A 275 -11.53 17.86 1.53
C ALA A 275 -11.29 16.37 1.84
N ALA A 276 -10.04 15.98 2.10
CA ALA A 276 -9.70 14.63 2.53
C ALA A 276 -10.49 14.21 3.79
N LYS A 277 -10.52 15.09 4.80
CA LYS A 277 -11.23 14.84 6.07
C LYS A 277 -12.74 14.72 5.88
N ARG A 278 -13.33 15.46 4.94
CA ARG A 278 -14.75 15.31 4.58
C ARG A 278 -15.05 13.91 4.03
N ILE A 279 -14.18 13.37 3.18
CA ILE A 279 -14.31 12.00 2.66
C ILE A 279 -14.16 10.97 3.77
N GLU A 280 -13.12 11.09 4.61
CA GLU A 280 -12.88 10.19 5.75
C GLU A 280 -14.10 10.15 6.69
N ASN A 281 -14.65 11.32 7.05
CA ASN A 281 -15.84 11.43 7.88
C ASN A 281 -17.07 10.79 7.22
N ALA A 282 -17.29 11.02 5.92
CA ALA A 282 -18.40 10.41 5.20
C ALA A 282 -18.33 8.87 5.19
N VAL A 283 -17.12 8.30 5.13
CA VAL A 283 -16.89 6.86 5.27
C VAL A 283 -17.24 6.39 6.69
N LEU A 284 -16.78 7.08 7.73
CA LEU A 284 -17.12 6.73 9.12
C LEU A 284 -18.63 6.79 9.38
N GLU A 285 -19.30 7.85 8.96
CA GLU A 285 -20.76 8.00 9.08
C GLU A 285 -21.53 6.93 8.29
N THR A 286 -20.97 6.47 7.17
CA THR A 286 -21.52 5.33 6.40
C THR A 286 -21.54 4.07 7.25
N LEU A 287 -20.41 3.78 7.90
CA LEU A 287 -20.25 2.59 8.71
C LEU A 287 -21.06 2.67 10.01
N ASP A 288 -21.18 3.86 10.62
CA ASP A 288 -21.99 4.10 11.83
C ASP A 288 -23.48 3.89 11.58
N LYS A 289 -23.97 4.21 10.38
CA LYS A 289 -25.36 3.91 9.98
C LYS A 289 -25.60 2.43 9.65
N GLY A 290 -24.60 1.57 9.85
CA GLY A 290 -24.71 0.13 9.66
C GLY A 290 -24.63 -0.33 8.20
N PHE A 291 -24.32 0.54 7.23
CA PHE A 291 -24.19 0.12 5.83
C PHE A 291 -22.93 -0.72 5.62
N ARG A 292 -23.06 -1.86 4.95
CA ARG A 292 -21.96 -2.80 4.64
C ARG A 292 -22.09 -3.34 3.22
N THR A 293 -20.98 -3.46 2.51
CA THR A 293 -20.87 -4.33 1.32
C THR A 293 -20.68 -5.78 1.77
N GLY A 294 -20.76 -6.74 0.84
CA GLY A 294 -20.77 -8.17 1.16
C GLY A 294 -19.54 -8.65 1.94
N ASP A 295 -18.38 -8.07 1.68
CA ASP A 295 -17.10 -8.36 2.36
C ASP A 295 -17.04 -7.86 3.81
N LEU A 296 -17.85 -6.86 4.17
CA LEU A 296 -17.89 -6.28 5.53
C LEU A 296 -19.16 -6.66 6.31
N PHE A 297 -20.03 -7.47 5.73
CA PHE A 297 -21.35 -7.73 6.27
C PHE A 297 -21.30 -8.55 7.57
N SER A 298 -22.06 -8.13 8.56
CA SER A 298 -22.32 -8.88 9.80
C SER A 298 -23.79 -8.80 10.18
N THR A 299 -24.27 -9.78 10.96
CA THR A 299 -25.67 -9.85 11.39
C THR A 299 -26.09 -8.56 12.12
N GLY A 300 -27.21 -7.97 11.70
CA GLY A 300 -27.72 -6.70 12.24
C GLY A 300 -27.29 -5.46 11.46
N MET A 301 -26.46 -5.61 10.42
CA MET A 301 -26.06 -4.53 9.51
C MET A 301 -26.97 -4.47 8.26
N VAL A 302 -26.91 -3.34 7.55
CA VAL A 302 -27.64 -3.12 6.29
C VAL A 302 -26.73 -3.45 5.12
N LEU A 303 -27.00 -4.58 4.44
CA LEU A 303 -26.30 -4.95 3.22
C LEU A 303 -26.67 -4.00 2.08
N VAL A 304 -25.68 -3.36 1.46
CA VAL A 304 -25.85 -2.51 0.29
C VAL A 304 -25.04 -3.04 -0.89
N LYS A 305 -25.63 -2.95 -2.08
CA LYS A 305 -24.93 -3.22 -3.35
C LYS A 305 -24.17 -1.98 -3.84
N ILE A 306 -24.84 -0.83 -3.84
CA ILE A 306 -24.28 0.45 -4.27
C ILE A 306 -23.97 1.34 -3.06
N MET A 307 -22.83 1.10 -2.40
CA MET A 307 -22.42 1.91 -1.25
C MET A 307 -22.10 3.37 -1.62
N LEU A 308 -21.70 3.62 -2.87
CA LEU A 308 -21.32 4.95 -3.35
C LEU A 308 -22.47 5.97 -3.28
N HIS A 309 -23.71 5.56 -3.57
CA HIS A 309 -24.85 6.47 -3.49
C HIS A 309 -25.06 6.99 -2.05
N SER A 310 -24.90 6.10 -1.07
CA SER A 310 -25.04 6.47 0.33
C SER A 310 -23.90 7.41 0.77
N LEU A 311 -22.68 7.24 0.25
CA LEU A 311 -21.55 8.14 0.50
C LEU A 311 -21.78 9.53 -0.09
N VAL A 312 -22.24 9.63 -1.34
CA VAL A 312 -22.47 10.93 -2.01
C VAL A 312 -23.52 11.75 -1.27
N VAL A 313 -24.64 11.14 -0.86
CA VAL A 313 -25.66 11.84 -0.05
C VAL A 313 -25.07 12.45 1.22
N ARG A 314 -24.10 11.78 1.85
CA ARG A 314 -23.42 12.32 3.05
C ARG A 314 -22.43 13.43 2.73
N LEU A 315 -21.71 13.34 1.61
CA LEU A 315 -20.83 14.43 1.14
C LEU A 315 -21.62 15.70 0.83
N ASP A 316 -22.78 15.58 0.19
CA ASP A 316 -23.64 16.73 -0.14
C ASP A 316 -24.21 17.40 1.12
N LEU A 317 -24.60 16.60 2.13
CA LEU A 317 -25.05 17.11 3.43
C LEU A 317 -23.93 17.86 4.18
N LEU A 318 -22.67 17.45 4.00
CA LEU A 318 -21.52 18.15 4.56
C LEU A 318 -21.22 19.47 3.82
N CYS A 319 -21.52 19.57 2.52
CA CYS A 319 -21.36 20.81 1.73
C CYS A 319 -22.44 21.86 2.00
N ALA A 320 -23.58 21.47 2.60
CA ALA A 320 -24.69 22.37 2.93
C ALA A 320 -24.54 23.09 4.28
N CYS A 321 -23.45 22.85 5.02
CA CYS A 321 -23.10 23.46 6.30
C CYS A 321 -21.78 24.24 6.20
#